data_AF-A0AAQ5X0V1-F1
#
_entry.id   AF-A0AAQ5X0V1-F1
#
_cell.length_a   1.000
_cell.length_b   1.000
_cell.length_c   1.000
_cell.angle_alpha   90.00
_cell.angle_beta   90.00
_cell.angle_gamma   90.00
#
_symmetry.space_group_name_H-M   'P 1'
#
loop_
_entity.id
_entity.type
_entity.pdbx_description
1 polymer ?
#
loop_
_entity_poly.entity_id
_entity_poly.type
_entity_poly.pdbx_seq_one_letter_code
_entity_poly.pdbx_strand_id
1 'polypeptide(L)'
;DTDQTYFLSLCVQAGSDGESIGNCPFSQRLFMILWLKGVVFNVTTVDLKRKPADLHNLAPGTHPPFLTFNGEVKTDINKIEEFLEETLSPPKYPKLAAKQRESNTAGNDIFAKFSAYIKNTKPEANAGGPLTQQNKMRKYITGIISVLH
;
A
#
# COMPACT_ATOMS: atom_id res chain seq x y z
N ASP A 1 -14.76 19.02 -24.25
CA ASP A 1 -14.13 17.95 -23.49
C ASP A 1 -12.65 17.88 -23.76
N THR A 2 -11.86 18.51 -22.90
CA THR A 2 -10.42 18.29 -22.86
C THR A 2 -10.19 16.94 -22.21
N ASP A 3 -9.82 15.93 -22.99
CA ASP A 3 -9.41 14.63 -22.46
C ASP A 3 -8.09 14.80 -21.70
N GLN A 4 -8.21 15.16 -20.42
CA GLN A 4 -7.06 15.39 -19.57
C GLN A 4 -6.38 14.04 -19.34
N THR A 5 -5.27 13.85 -20.03
CA THR A 5 -4.41 12.68 -19.93
C THR A 5 -3.42 12.95 -18.79
N TYR A 6 -3.50 12.17 -17.72
CA TYR A 6 -2.56 12.25 -16.61
C TYR A 6 -1.37 11.32 -16.87
N PHE A 7 -0.15 11.84 -16.72
CA PHE A 7 1.05 11.01 -16.71
C PHE A 7 1.28 10.52 -15.29
N LEU A 8 0.80 9.32 -15.01
CA LEU A 8 0.82 8.73 -13.68
C LEU A 8 1.75 7.51 -13.66
N SER A 9 2.74 7.52 -12.78
CA SER A 9 3.65 6.38 -12.58
C SER A 9 3.80 6.08 -11.10
N LEU A 10 3.58 4.82 -10.74
CA LEU A 10 3.83 4.29 -9.40
C LEU A 10 5.20 3.62 -9.38
N CYS A 11 6.10 4.14 -8.56
CA CYS A 11 7.40 3.52 -8.34
C CYS A 11 7.32 2.61 -7.11
N VAL A 12 7.65 1.34 -7.27
CA VAL A 12 7.59 0.31 -6.21
C VAL A 12 8.95 -0.30 -5.98
N GLN A 13 9.16 -0.88 -4.79
CA GLN A 13 10.39 -1.61 -4.52
C GLN A 13 10.46 -2.86 -5.38
N ALA A 14 11.61 -3.12 -6.00
CA ALA A 14 11.83 -4.37 -6.71
C ALA A 14 11.98 -5.56 -5.77
N GLY A 15 11.67 -6.75 -6.27
CA GLY A 15 11.88 -8.03 -5.61
C GLY A 15 13.37 -8.36 -5.49
N SER A 16 13.66 -9.55 -4.96
CA SER A 16 15.05 -10.00 -4.74
C SER A 16 15.86 -10.16 -6.03
N ASP A 17 15.18 -10.37 -7.15
CA ASP A 17 15.75 -10.44 -8.51
C ASP A 17 16.10 -9.06 -9.09
N GLY A 18 15.61 -7.97 -8.48
CA GLY A 18 15.84 -6.60 -8.93
C GLY A 18 14.90 -6.15 -10.05
N GLU A 19 13.98 -7.01 -10.50
CA GLU A 19 13.07 -6.73 -11.63
C GLU A 19 11.60 -6.87 -11.24
N SER A 20 11.24 -7.92 -10.51
CA SER A 20 9.86 -8.20 -10.10
C SER A 20 9.33 -7.20 -9.07
N ILE A 21 8.02 -7.20 -8.82
CA ILE A 21 7.42 -6.38 -7.75
C ILE A 21 7.78 -6.99 -6.40
N GLY A 22 8.33 -6.18 -5.50
CA GLY A 22 8.68 -6.60 -4.14
C GLY A 22 7.49 -6.71 -3.18
N ASN A 23 7.72 -7.39 -2.05
CA ASN A 23 6.72 -7.61 -1.00
C ASN A 23 6.52 -6.39 -0.09
N CYS A 24 5.99 -5.29 -0.64
CA CYS A 24 5.71 -4.07 0.12
C CYS A 24 4.20 -3.81 0.23
N PRO A 25 3.59 -3.87 1.44
CA PRO A 25 2.15 -3.67 1.61
C PRO A 25 1.70 -2.25 1.20
N PHE A 26 2.56 -1.25 1.36
CA PHE A 26 2.27 0.12 0.91
C PHE A 26 2.24 0.23 -0.62
N SER A 27 3.11 -0.51 -1.30
CA SER A 27 3.15 -0.53 -2.77
C SER A 27 1.88 -1.19 -3.30
N GLN A 28 1.50 -2.31 -2.68
CA GLN A 28 0.27 -3.02 -3.01
C GLN A 28 -0.97 -2.14 -2.77
N ARG A 29 -1.01 -1.40 -1.66
CA ARG A 29 -2.12 -0.46 -1.35
C ARG A 29 -2.29 0.58 -2.46
N LEU A 30 -1.23 1.28 -2.83
CA LEU A 30 -1.30 2.31 -3.88
C LEU A 30 -1.64 1.71 -5.26
N PHE A 31 -1.09 0.55 -5.59
CA PHE A 31 -1.43 -0.17 -6.82
C PHE A 31 -2.93 -0.50 -6.87
N MET A 32 -3.50 -1.01 -5.77
CA MET A 32 -4.92 -1.33 -5.69
C MET A 32 -5.80 -0.09 -5.85
N ILE A 33 -5.43 1.06 -5.25
CA ILE A 33 -6.17 2.31 -5.40
C ILE A 33 -6.21 2.73 -6.88
N LEU A 34 -5.06 2.78 -7.55
CA LEU A 34 -4.98 3.18 -8.96
C LEU A 34 -5.74 2.22 -9.87
N TRP A 35 -5.64 0.92 -9.61
CA TRP A 35 -6.39 -0.11 -10.31
C TRP A 35 -7.91 0.08 -10.15
N LEU A 36 -8.40 0.29 -8.92
CA LEU A 36 -9.82 0.49 -8.64
C LEU A 36 -10.36 1.83 -9.17
N LYS A 37 -9.51 2.85 -9.27
CA LYS A 37 -9.85 4.11 -9.97
C LYS A 37 -10.05 3.90 -11.47
N GLY A 38 -9.47 2.86 -12.06
CA GLY A 38 -9.56 2.62 -13.51
C GLY A 38 -8.77 3.64 -14.34
N VAL A 39 -7.78 4.30 -13.74
CA VAL A 39 -6.86 5.20 -14.46
C VAL A 39 -5.76 4.38 -15.13
N VAL A 40 -5.28 4.84 -16.29
CA VAL A 40 -4.07 4.26 -16.90
C VAL A 40 -2.85 4.79 -16.17
N PHE A 41 -1.95 3.89 -15.76
CA PHE A 41 -0.73 4.25 -15.06
C PHE A 41 0.39 3.26 -15.36
N ASN A 42 1.63 3.72 -15.19
CA ASN A 42 2.82 2.88 -15.29
C ASN A 42 3.26 2.39 -13.92
N VAL A 43 3.89 1.22 -13.88
CA VAL A 43 4.57 0.71 -12.69
C VAL A 43 6.05 0.59 -13.00
N THR A 44 6.88 1.22 -12.18
CA THR A 44 8.33 1.13 -12.29
C THR A 44 8.88 0.44 -11.04
N THR A 45 9.58 -0.68 -11.21
CA THR A 45 10.27 -1.35 -10.11
C THR A 45 11.64 -0.72 -9.86
N VAL A 46 11.99 -0.55 -8.60
CA VAL A 46 13.22 0.11 -8.16
C VAL A 46 14.13 -0.88 -7.44
N ASP A 47 15.25 -1.24 -8.05
CA ASP A 47 16.33 -1.97 -7.39
C ASP A 47 17.10 -1.02 -6.45
N LEU A 48 16.90 -1.17 -5.15
CA LEU A 48 17.57 -0.37 -4.12
C LEU A 48 19.09 -0.64 -4.03
N LYS A 49 19.57 -1.79 -4.54
CA LYS A 49 21.00 -2.13 -4.59
C LYS A 49 21.68 -1.50 -5.81
N ARG A 50 20.93 -1.32 -6.89
CA ARG A 50 21.40 -0.77 -8.17
C ARG A 50 20.51 0.41 -8.57
N LYS A 51 20.56 1.49 -7.78
CA LYS A 51 19.73 2.68 -8.02
C LYS A 51 20.06 3.29 -9.39
N PRO A 52 19.09 3.39 -10.31
CA PRO A 52 19.29 4.09 -11.57
C PRO A 52 19.58 5.58 -11.33
N ALA A 53 20.46 6.18 -12.14
CA ALA A 53 20.80 7.60 -12.02
C ALA A 53 19.57 8.51 -12.21
N ASP A 54 18.67 8.14 -13.13
CA ASP A 54 17.45 8.90 -13.41
C ASP A 54 16.52 8.99 -12.21
N LEU A 55 16.45 7.91 -11.41
CA LEU A 55 15.67 7.89 -10.18
C LEU A 55 16.24 8.83 -9.12
N HIS A 56 17.58 8.93 -9.02
CA HIS A 56 18.22 9.86 -8.10
C HIS A 56 17.87 11.32 -8.44
N ASN A 57 17.75 11.64 -9.72
CA ASN A 57 17.37 12.98 -10.17
C ASN A 57 15.87 13.26 -9.96
N LEU A 58 15.03 12.24 -10.16
CA LEU A 58 13.58 12.36 -10.00
C LEU A 58 13.17 12.51 -8.53
N ALA A 59 13.72 11.69 -7.65
CA ALA A 59 13.32 11.64 -6.23
C ALA A 59 14.53 11.37 -5.31
N PRO A 60 15.43 12.36 -5.13
CA PRO A 60 16.65 12.18 -4.35
C PRO A 60 16.33 11.79 -2.90
N GLY A 61 16.94 10.70 -2.43
CA GLY A 61 16.76 10.19 -1.07
C GLY A 61 15.37 9.57 -0.78
N THR A 62 14.48 9.48 -1.77
CA THR A 62 13.14 8.91 -1.55
C THR A 62 13.19 7.38 -1.58
N HIS A 63 12.55 6.76 -0.59
CA HIS A 63 12.34 5.31 -0.58
C HIS A 63 11.01 4.97 -1.24
N PRO A 64 10.95 3.95 -2.11
CA PRO A 64 9.70 3.46 -2.66
C PRO A 64 8.80 2.86 -1.54
N PRO A 65 7.47 2.91 -1.71
CA PRO A 65 6.79 3.44 -2.90
C PRO A 65 6.62 4.95 -2.88
N PHE A 66 6.61 5.54 -4.08
CA PHE A 66 6.25 6.93 -4.30
C PHE A 66 5.55 7.05 -5.65
N LEU A 67 4.78 8.13 -5.83
CA LEU A 67 4.01 8.39 -7.04
C LEU A 67 4.63 9.56 -7.79
N THR A 68 4.67 9.49 -9.12
CA THR A 68 4.81 10.67 -9.97
C THR A 68 3.52 10.98 -10.69
N PHE A 69 3.13 12.25 -10.66
CA PHE A 69 1.94 12.77 -11.31
C PHE A 69 2.31 14.00 -12.12
N ASN A 70 2.24 13.89 -13.45
CA ASN A 70 2.66 14.94 -14.38
C ASN A 70 4.07 15.49 -14.07
N GLY A 71 4.98 14.60 -13.67
CA GLY A 71 6.37 14.93 -13.32
C GLY A 71 6.59 15.36 -11.87
N GLU A 72 5.53 15.63 -11.10
CA GLU A 72 5.65 15.97 -9.67
C GLU A 72 5.72 14.69 -8.82
N VAL A 73 6.71 14.62 -7.92
CA VAL A 73 6.90 13.47 -7.03
C VAL A 73 6.13 13.65 -5.73
N LYS A 74 5.40 12.60 -5.32
CA LYS A 74 4.69 12.49 -4.05
C LYS A 74 5.15 11.25 -3.30
N THR A 75 5.54 11.41 -2.04
CA THR A 75 6.28 10.38 -1.28
C THR A 75 5.55 9.87 -0.03
N ASP A 76 4.60 10.64 0.51
CA ASP A 76 3.82 10.26 1.69
C ASP A 76 2.60 9.44 1.26
N ILE A 77 2.51 8.20 1.72
CA ILE A 77 1.48 7.25 1.28
C ILE A 77 0.06 7.73 1.55
N ASN A 78 -0.20 8.32 2.73
CA ASN A 78 -1.53 8.77 3.08
C ASN A 78 -1.90 10.01 2.26
N LYS A 79 -0.95 10.93 2.05
CA LYS A 79 -1.18 12.10 1.19
C LYS A 79 -1.35 11.72 -0.28
N ILE A 80 -0.68 10.68 -0.76
CA ILE A 80 -0.89 10.15 -2.12
C ILE A 80 -2.32 9.63 -2.25
N GLU A 81 -2.81 8.88 -1.27
CA GLU A 81 -4.19 8.38 -1.27
C GLU A 81 -5.22 9.51 -1.26
N GLU A 82 -5.06 10.50 -0.39
CA GLU A 82 -5.90 11.72 -0.36
C GLU A 82 -5.89 12.43 -1.72
N PHE A 83 -4.69 12.66 -2.27
CA PHE A 83 -4.51 13.29 -3.57
C PHE A 83 -5.19 12.52 -4.71
N LEU A 84 -5.06 11.18 -4.75
CA LEU A 84 -5.68 10.35 -5.76
C LEU A 84 -7.20 10.33 -5.63
N GLU A 85 -7.74 10.35 -4.41
CA GLU A 85 -9.17 10.40 -4.16
C GLU A 85 -9.81 11.71 -4.64
N GLU A 86 -9.12 12.84 -4.40
CA GLU A 86 -9.56 14.17 -4.83
C GLU A 86 -9.41 14.38 -6.35
N THR A 87 -8.23 14.03 -6.89
CA THR A 87 -7.87 14.28 -8.30
C THR A 87 -8.60 13.35 -9.26
N LEU A 88 -8.70 12.06 -8.91
CA LEU A 88 -9.39 11.06 -9.71
C LEU A 88 -10.82 10.90 -9.18
N SER A 89 -11.67 11.89 -9.45
CA SER A 89 -13.02 11.99 -8.91
C SER A 89 -14.12 11.87 -9.99
N PRO A 90 -15.40 11.71 -9.59
CA PRO A 90 -16.53 11.68 -10.51
C PRO A 90 -16.64 12.97 -11.34
N PRO A 91 -17.14 12.91 -12.59
CA PRO A 91 -17.81 11.75 -13.21
C PRO A 91 -16.87 10.74 -13.88
N LYS A 92 -15.58 11.06 -14.06
CA LYS A 92 -14.63 10.23 -14.83
C LYS A 92 -14.15 9.00 -14.05
N TYR A 93 -13.98 9.12 -12.73
CA TYR A 93 -13.44 8.05 -11.89
C TYR A 93 -14.33 7.81 -10.66
N PRO A 94 -14.40 6.57 -10.13
CA PRO A 94 -15.23 6.25 -8.98
C PRO A 94 -14.66 6.83 -7.67
N LYS A 95 -15.53 7.11 -6.71
CA LYS A 95 -15.16 7.44 -5.33
C LYS A 95 -14.83 6.16 -4.57
N LEU A 96 -13.66 6.08 -3.92
CA LEU A 96 -13.21 4.88 -3.20
C LEU A 96 -13.30 5.04 -1.68
N ALA A 97 -13.48 6.25 -1.17
CA ALA A 97 -13.63 6.48 0.27
C ALA A 97 -14.79 5.65 0.85
N ALA A 98 -14.53 4.99 1.97
CA ALA A 98 -15.54 4.21 2.68
C ALA A 98 -16.70 5.11 3.14
N LYS A 99 -17.92 4.57 3.06
CA LYS A 99 -19.13 5.27 3.52
C LYS A 99 -19.27 5.26 5.04
N GLN A 100 -18.81 4.18 5.68
CA GLN A 100 -18.88 3.98 7.13
C GLN A 100 -17.51 4.29 7.73
N ARG A 101 -17.49 5.05 8.82
CA ARG A 101 -16.24 5.50 9.44
C ARG A 101 -15.49 4.35 10.10
N GLU A 102 -16.24 3.38 10.63
CA GLU A 102 -15.75 2.17 11.26
C GLU A 102 -14.89 1.34 10.29
N SER A 103 -15.21 1.39 8.99
CA SER A 103 -14.46 0.65 7.98
C SER A 103 -13.01 1.11 7.82
N ASN A 104 -12.72 2.38 8.13
CA ASN A 104 -11.37 2.94 8.02
C ASN A 104 -10.47 2.57 9.21
N THR A 105 -11.05 2.11 10.32
CA THR A 105 -10.32 1.80 11.56
C THR A 105 -10.30 0.32 11.91
N ALA A 106 -11.21 -0.46 11.33
CA ALA A 106 -11.34 -1.88 11.58
C ALA A 106 -10.03 -2.62 11.19
N GLY A 107 -9.35 -3.19 12.18
CA GLY A 107 -8.16 -4.01 11.97
C GLY A 107 -6.84 -3.28 11.73
N ASN A 108 -6.76 -1.97 11.98
CA ASN A 108 -5.52 -1.19 11.82
C ASN A 108 -4.35 -1.70 12.69
N ASP A 109 -4.62 -2.44 13.76
CA ASP A 109 -3.63 -3.04 14.65
C ASP A 109 -3.24 -4.49 14.27
N ILE A 110 -3.90 -5.12 13.29
CA ILE A 110 -3.59 -6.51 12.87
C ILE A 110 -2.13 -6.62 12.46
N PHE A 111 -1.63 -5.69 11.63
CA PHE A 111 -0.26 -5.76 11.13
C PHE A 111 0.77 -5.68 12.25
N ALA A 112 0.55 -4.80 13.23
CA ALA A 112 1.42 -4.66 14.39
C ALA A 112 1.40 -5.92 15.26
N LYS A 113 0.22 -6.46 15.55
CA LYS A 113 0.04 -7.71 16.31
C LYS A 113 0.68 -8.91 15.63
N PHE A 114 0.49 -9.05 14.31
CA PHE A 114 1.11 -10.12 13.52
C PHE A 114 2.63 -9.97 13.48
N SER A 115 3.13 -8.75 13.27
CA SER A 115 4.57 -8.46 13.29
C SER A 115 5.20 -8.83 14.63
N ALA A 116 4.55 -8.46 15.75
CA ALA A 116 5.02 -8.81 17.08
C ALA A 116 5.02 -10.34 17.29
N TYR A 117 4.01 -11.05 16.79
CA TYR A 117 3.92 -12.50 16.86
C TYR A 117 5.05 -13.20 16.11
N ILE A 118 5.27 -12.87 14.84
CA ILE A 118 6.31 -13.53 14.00
C ILE A 118 7.73 -13.22 14.49
N LYS A 119 7.97 -12.02 15.04
CA LYS A 119 9.28 -11.62 15.55
C LYS A 119 9.56 -12.11 16.98
N ASN A 120 8.59 -12.71 17.66
CA ASN A 120 8.77 -13.16 19.04
C ASN A 120 9.66 -14.40 19.11
N THR A 121 10.86 -14.24 19.65
CA THR A 121 11.86 -15.31 19.81
C THR A 121 11.76 -16.05 21.14
N LYS A 122 10.88 -15.64 22.06
CA LYS A 122 10.75 -16.24 23.41
C LYS A 122 9.65 -17.31 23.45
N PRO A 123 9.97 -18.59 23.69
CA PRO A 123 8.99 -19.67 23.76
C PRO A 123 7.95 -19.44 24.87
N GLU A 124 8.36 -18.96 26.04
CA GLU A 124 7.49 -18.69 27.19
C GLU A 124 6.43 -17.61 26.94
N ALA A 125 6.70 -16.65 26.05
CA ALA A 125 5.73 -15.61 25.69
C ALA A 125 4.66 -16.10 24.69
N ASN A 126 4.84 -17.30 24.12
CA ASN A 126 3.91 -17.96 23.20
C ASN A 126 3.15 -19.10 23.90
N ALA A 127 2.55 -18.82 25.07
CA ALA A 127 1.75 -19.80 25.80
C ALA A 127 0.66 -20.40 24.89
N GLY A 128 0.79 -21.70 24.60
CA GLY A 128 -0.11 -22.49 23.74
C GLY A 128 0.42 -22.84 22.35
N GLY A 129 1.65 -22.44 21.99
CA GLY A 129 2.29 -22.81 20.73
C GLY A 129 1.67 -22.16 19.47
N PRO A 130 2.20 -22.47 18.26
CA PRO A 130 1.84 -21.79 17.02
C PRO A 130 0.34 -21.86 16.66
N LEU A 131 -0.29 -23.04 16.82
CA LEU A 131 -1.69 -23.27 16.48
C LEU A 131 -2.65 -22.44 17.34
N THR A 132 -2.39 -22.31 18.64
CA THR A 132 -3.22 -21.50 19.54
C THR A 132 -3.18 -20.02 19.16
N GLN A 133 -2.01 -19.53 18.75
CA GLN A 133 -1.84 -18.13 18.35
C GLN A 133 -2.45 -17.86 16.97
N GLN A 134 -2.31 -18.79 16.01
CA GLN A 134 -3.03 -18.72 14.73
C GLN A 134 -4.55 -18.68 14.93
N ASN A 135 -5.09 -19.49 15.85
CA ASN A 135 -6.52 -19.49 16.17
C ASN A 135 -6.99 -18.17 16.79
N LYS A 136 -6.18 -17.55 17.68
CA LYS A 136 -6.49 -16.20 18.22
C LYS A 136 -6.53 -15.15 17.12
N MET A 137 -5.55 -15.17 16.21
CA MET A 137 -5.50 -14.24 15.08
C MET A 137 -6.66 -14.44 14.12
N ARG A 138 -6.99 -15.70 13.80
CA ARG A 138 -8.15 -16.04 12.98
C ARG A 138 -9.44 -15.49 13.60
N LYS A 139 -9.69 -15.76 14.89
CA LYS A 139 -10.86 -15.23 15.60
C LYS A 139 -10.91 -13.71 15.57
N TYR A 140 -9.76 -13.06 15.75
CA TYR A 140 -9.65 -11.60 15.71
C TYR A 140 -10.03 -11.03 14.33
N ILE A 141 -9.47 -11.60 13.25
CA ILE A 141 -9.78 -11.21 11.86
C ILE A 141 -11.27 -11.45 11.56
N THR A 142 -11.83 -12.59 11.96
CA THR A 142 -13.26 -12.87 11.77
C THR A 142 -14.15 -11.86 12.50
N GLY A 143 -13.79 -11.46 13.72
CA GLY A 143 -14.50 -10.42 14.46
C GLY A 143 -14.48 -9.07 13.74
N ILE A 144 -13.34 -8.68 13.17
CA ILE A 144 -13.22 -7.44 12.39
C ILE A 144 -14.11 -7.47 11.14
N ILE A 145 -14.11 -8.58 10.40
CA ILE A 145 -14.94 -8.73 9.19
C ILE A 145 -16.44 -8.63 9.53
N SER A 146 -16.86 -9.11 10.70
CA SER A 146 -18.26 -9.00 11.13
C SER A 146 -18.73 -7.58 11.46
N VAL A 147 -17.81 -6.64 11.67
CA VAL A 147 -18.11 -5.22 11.94
C VAL A 147 -18.07 -4.38 10.66
N LEU A 148 -17.64 -4.97 9.54
CA LEU A 148 -17.53 -4.31 8.23
C LEU A 148 -18.76 -4.53 7.31
N HIS A 149 -19.76 -5.29 7.76
CA HIS A 149 -21.04 -5.52 7.07
C HIS A 149 -22.15 -4.75 7.78
#